data_AF-A0A8T4W641-F1
#
_entry.id   AF-A0A8T4W641-F1
#
_cell.length_a   1.000
_cell.length_b   1.000
_cell.length_c   1.000
_cell.angle_alpha   90.00
_cell.angle_beta   90.00
_cell.angle_gamma   90.00
#
_symmetry.space_group_name_H-M   'P 1'
#
loop_
_entity.id
_entity.type
_entity.pdbx_description
1 polymer ?
#
loop_
_entity_poly.entity_id
_entity_poly.type
_entity_poly.pdbx_seq_one_letter_code
_entity_poly.pdbx_strand_id
1 'polypeptide(L)'
;MQQYVDHSAVKAILNVLRRKIARRTSESEAASMLSRFIKELTPKYKFLKYISINQAVYSETETIWVAPELNQINQKEIFSALHELVKLSVREMKEKADFFFIREFQDAFDDLESVHTTVTDDIPLDEMQHEYLINRTHTLSFEKNQLLINLIHALLSIANKYLSEKESVQLVEASLLELLPKFPFFHSVDIVKNVESKGYYTVEITGNIQKIPTYQFADSLYQLIVNIGSKLNIENAEDFRSNLKRKLGQRNTDLLHKLSVPIDNLYVSTSSVLKKDLMTGLIDALVDIVGNRTSQLFAVAVMIKMTNVVKENNPLFETINLTKEGDSYSLSFEKNIERVVDEEFRKAIKALIEAVGKHLGNKKGSFINELKEKLGKEYVSSIENMGLNFHILEMRFN
;
A
#
# COMPACT_ATOMS: atom_id res chain seq x y z
N MET A 1 -10.04 -4.48 32.70
CA MET A 1 -9.80 -3.04 32.88
C MET A 1 -10.21 -2.39 31.57
N GLN A 2 -11.33 -1.67 31.52
CA GLN A 2 -11.85 -1.06 30.28
C GLN A 2 -10.94 0.12 29.91
N GLN A 3 -10.23 0.03 28.79
CA GLN A 3 -9.35 1.09 28.30
C GLN A 3 -10.17 2.14 27.54
N TYR A 4 -9.90 3.42 27.84
CA TYR A 4 -10.71 4.57 27.42
C TYR A 4 -10.17 5.19 26.12
N VAL A 5 -11.05 5.53 25.16
CA VAL A 5 -10.74 6.60 24.19
C VAL A 5 -10.74 7.93 24.94
N ASP A 6 -9.57 8.52 25.11
CA ASP A 6 -9.41 9.82 25.76
C ASP A 6 -9.24 10.96 24.72
N HIS A 7 -9.22 12.19 25.21
CA HIS A 7 -8.98 13.39 24.42
C HIS A 7 -7.67 13.33 23.62
N SER A 8 -6.64 12.63 24.12
CA SER A 8 -5.36 12.44 23.43
C SER A 8 -5.51 11.54 22.20
N ALA A 9 -6.28 10.45 22.32
CA ALA A 9 -6.63 9.58 21.20
C ALA A 9 -7.41 10.34 20.12
N VAL A 10 -8.44 11.09 20.50
CA VAL A 10 -9.22 11.91 19.54
C VAL A 10 -8.34 12.95 18.84
N LYS A 11 -7.45 13.61 19.59
CA LYS A 11 -6.48 14.55 19.03
C LYS A 11 -5.53 13.88 18.03
N ALA A 12 -5.05 12.67 18.33
CA ALA A 12 -4.18 11.91 17.43
C ALA A 12 -4.90 11.56 16.12
N ILE A 13 -6.14 11.07 16.20
CA ILE A 13 -6.98 10.69 15.06
C ILE A 13 -7.24 11.90 14.14
N LEU A 14 -7.61 13.04 14.72
CA LEU A 14 -7.84 14.27 13.95
C LEU A 14 -6.56 14.77 13.28
N ASN A 15 -5.40 14.62 13.92
CA ASN A 15 -4.11 14.96 13.33
C ASN A 15 -3.72 14.01 12.18
N VAL A 16 -4.05 12.72 12.27
CA VAL A 16 -3.91 11.79 11.15
C VAL A 16 -4.78 12.26 9.99
N LEU A 17 -6.08 12.50 10.22
CA LEU A 17 -7.01 12.95 9.19
C LEU A 17 -6.53 14.24 8.52
N ARG A 18 -6.09 15.22 9.31
CA ARG A 18 -5.55 16.51 8.83
C ARG A 18 -4.36 16.30 7.89
N ARG A 19 -3.38 15.50 8.31
CA ARG A 19 -2.18 15.21 7.50
C ARG A 19 -2.53 14.53 6.19
N LYS A 20 -3.50 13.61 6.19
CA LYS A 20 -3.93 12.91 4.97
C LYS A 20 -4.63 13.84 3.99
N ILE A 21 -5.43 14.80 4.48
CA ILE A 21 -6.07 15.83 3.65
C ILE A 21 -5.00 16.82 3.12
N ALA A 22 -4.08 17.26 3.98
CA ALA A 22 -3.05 18.24 3.64
C ALA A 22 -2.13 17.78 2.51
N ARG A 23 -1.78 16.48 2.48
CA ARG A 23 -1.00 15.86 1.40
C ARG A 23 -1.60 16.04 0.01
N ARG A 24 -2.92 16.17 -0.08
CA ARG A 24 -3.67 16.27 -1.34
C ARG A 24 -4.12 17.70 -1.64
N THR A 25 -3.87 18.61 -0.70
CA THR A 25 -4.32 20.01 -0.74
C THR A 25 -3.19 20.90 -0.21
N SER A 26 -3.40 21.60 0.89
CA SER A 26 -2.36 22.28 1.66
C SER A 26 -2.69 22.16 3.15
N GLU A 27 -1.69 22.40 4.02
CA GLU A 27 -1.89 22.37 5.48
C GLU A 27 -2.98 23.34 5.96
N SER A 28 -3.03 24.54 5.37
CA SER A 28 -4.06 25.55 5.64
C SER A 28 -5.44 25.10 5.17
N GLU A 29 -5.52 24.53 3.97
CA GLU A 29 -6.77 24.04 3.40
C GLU A 29 -7.31 22.83 4.19
N ALA A 30 -6.45 21.92 4.64
CA ALA A 30 -6.82 20.80 5.49
C ALA A 30 -7.32 21.25 6.88
N ALA A 31 -6.67 22.21 7.51
CA ALA A 31 -7.11 22.78 8.77
C ALA A 31 -8.47 23.51 8.62
N SER A 32 -8.65 24.24 7.53
CA SER A 32 -9.91 24.91 7.20
C SER A 32 -11.05 23.91 6.96
N MET A 33 -10.81 22.85 6.19
CA MET A 33 -11.77 21.79 5.93
C MET A 33 -12.22 21.10 7.23
N LEU A 34 -11.28 20.66 8.06
CA LEU A 34 -11.62 20.01 9.33
C LEU A 34 -12.36 20.95 10.28
N SER A 35 -11.95 22.22 10.38
CA SER A 35 -12.65 23.22 11.20
C SER A 35 -14.12 23.38 10.75
N ARG A 36 -14.35 23.40 9.43
CA ARG A 36 -15.69 23.42 8.85
C ARG A 36 -16.49 22.16 9.17
N PHE A 37 -15.89 20.97 9.03
CA PHE A 37 -16.59 19.70 9.33
C PHE A 37 -16.96 19.56 10.80
N ILE A 38 -16.08 19.97 11.72
CA ILE A 38 -16.38 19.98 13.15
C ILE A 38 -17.57 20.91 13.43
N LYS A 39 -17.59 22.12 12.84
CA LYS A 39 -18.72 23.04 12.97
C LYS A 39 -20.02 22.48 12.39
N GLU A 40 -19.95 21.83 11.24
CA GLU A 40 -21.10 21.19 10.56
C GLU A 40 -21.70 20.06 11.41
N LEU A 41 -20.86 19.27 12.08
CA LEU A 41 -21.29 18.14 12.91
C LEU A 41 -21.66 18.52 14.36
N THR A 42 -21.26 19.70 14.84
CA THR A 42 -21.53 20.18 16.22
C THR A 42 -23.02 20.15 16.61
N PRO A 43 -24.00 20.49 15.74
CA PRO A 43 -25.42 20.38 16.07
C PRO A 43 -25.86 18.95 16.42
N LYS A 44 -25.24 17.94 15.80
CA LYS A 44 -25.52 16.52 16.00
C LYS A 44 -24.73 15.92 17.16
N TYR A 45 -23.45 16.29 17.25
CA TYR A 45 -22.51 15.81 18.27
C TYR A 45 -22.02 16.98 19.12
N LYS A 46 -22.76 17.32 20.18
CA LYS A 46 -22.54 18.55 20.98
C LYS A 46 -21.15 18.63 21.59
N PHE A 47 -20.49 17.48 21.83
CA PHE A 47 -19.15 17.43 22.41
C PHE A 47 -18.07 17.95 21.45
N LEU A 48 -18.33 18.04 20.14
CA LEU A 48 -17.38 18.58 19.17
C LEU A 48 -17.01 20.05 19.45
N LYS A 49 -17.81 20.77 20.24
CA LYS A 49 -17.47 22.11 20.76
C LYS A 49 -16.19 22.14 21.60
N TYR A 50 -15.75 20.98 22.12
CA TYR A 50 -14.51 20.82 22.89
C TYR A 50 -13.28 20.66 21.99
N ILE A 51 -13.43 20.79 20.68
CA ILE A 51 -12.35 20.63 19.70
C ILE A 51 -12.16 21.96 18.96
N SER A 52 -10.92 22.45 18.97
CA SER A 52 -10.52 23.69 18.29
C SER A 52 -9.42 23.40 17.28
N ILE A 53 -9.58 23.90 16.06
CA ILE A 53 -8.60 23.78 14.98
C ILE A 53 -8.12 25.17 14.59
N ASN A 54 -6.84 25.43 14.83
CA ASN A 54 -6.18 26.68 14.50
C ASN A 54 -5.73 26.68 13.04
N GLN A 55 -6.03 27.75 12.30
CA GLN A 55 -5.68 27.89 10.88
C GLN A 55 -4.31 28.55 10.65
N ALA A 56 -3.62 28.98 11.72
CA ALA A 56 -2.39 29.74 11.60
C ALA A 56 -1.19 28.84 11.27
N VAL A 57 -0.57 29.10 10.12
CA VAL A 57 0.64 28.43 9.61
C VAL A 57 1.91 28.86 10.36
N TYR A 58 1.81 29.85 11.25
CA TYR A 58 2.95 30.56 11.87
C TYR A 58 2.88 30.74 13.40
N SER A 59 1.96 30.09 14.10
CA SER A 59 1.94 30.14 15.57
C SER A 59 2.62 28.91 16.17
N GLU A 60 3.43 29.10 17.21
CA GLU A 60 4.02 28.04 18.04
C GLU A 60 2.98 27.20 18.81
N THR A 61 1.69 27.42 18.56
CA THR A 61 0.57 26.75 19.23
C THR A 61 0.12 25.51 18.46
N GLU A 62 -0.39 24.53 19.20
CA GLU A 62 -0.90 23.30 18.60
C GLU A 62 -2.03 23.57 17.60
N THR A 63 -1.94 22.96 16.41
CA THR A 63 -2.92 23.13 15.32
C THR A 63 -4.28 22.53 15.66
N ILE A 64 -4.32 21.46 16.46
CA ILE A 64 -5.55 20.83 16.94
C ILE A 64 -5.48 20.73 18.46
N TRP A 65 -6.44 21.35 19.12
CA TRP A 65 -6.64 21.28 20.55
C TRP A 65 -7.93 20.52 20.87
N VAL A 66 -7.85 19.60 21.83
CA VAL A 66 -8.99 18.79 22.29
C VAL A 66 -9.06 18.89 23.81
N ALA A 67 -10.21 19.34 24.32
CA ALA A 67 -10.39 19.56 25.75
C ALA A 67 -10.55 18.23 26.52
N PRO A 68 -10.03 18.12 27.76
CA PRO A 68 -10.16 16.91 28.60
C PRO A 68 -11.60 16.50 28.91
N GLU A 69 -12.56 17.42 28.82
CA GLU A 69 -14.00 17.18 28.97
C GLU A 69 -14.52 16.11 28.01
N LEU A 70 -13.82 15.89 26.89
CA LEU A 70 -14.13 14.82 25.95
C LEU A 70 -13.99 13.42 26.57
N ASN A 71 -13.16 13.25 27.62
CA ASN A 71 -13.01 11.99 28.35
C ASN A 71 -14.31 11.50 29.03
N GLN A 72 -15.30 12.38 29.19
CA GLN A 72 -16.59 12.06 29.82
C GLN A 72 -17.66 11.62 28.82
N ILE A 73 -17.35 11.66 27.53
CA ILE A 73 -18.30 11.37 26.46
C ILE A 73 -18.34 9.86 26.17
N ASN A 74 -19.52 9.36 25.81
CA ASN A 74 -19.68 7.97 25.42
C ASN A 74 -18.83 7.65 24.17
N GLN A 75 -18.02 6.60 24.24
CA GLN A 75 -17.14 6.18 23.15
C GLN A 75 -17.89 5.94 21.83
N LYS A 76 -19.08 5.33 21.87
CA LYS A 76 -19.89 5.11 20.65
C LYS A 76 -20.29 6.42 19.98
N GLU A 77 -20.52 7.46 20.78
CA GLU A 77 -20.84 8.79 20.28
C GLU A 77 -19.58 9.46 19.67
N ILE A 78 -18.42 9.29 20.30
CA ILE A 78 -17.12 9.74 19.76
C ILE A 78 -16.85 9.07 18.40
N PHE A 79 -17.01 7.75 18.31
CA PHE A 79 -16.78 7.01 17.07
C PHE A 79 -17.76 7.38 15.96
N SER A 80 -19.04 7.55 16.29
CA SER A 80 -20.04 8.00 15.32
C SER A 80 -19.68 9.37 14.71
N ALA A 81 -19.16 10.29 15.53
CA ALA A 81 -18.70 11.59 15.06
C ALA A 81 -17.42 11.50 14.22
N LEU A 82 -16.43 10.70 14.64
CA LEU A 82 -15.19 10.48 13.88
C LEU A 82 -15.47 9.82 12.52
N HIS A 83 -16.36 8.84 12.49
CA HIS A 83 -16.87 8.21 11.28
C HIS A 83 -17.50 9.26 10.34
N GLU A 84 -18.35 10.16 10.84
CA GLU A 84 -18.91 11.23 10.00
C GLU A 84 -17.88 12.27 9.54
N LEU A 85 -16.87 12.57 10.35
CA LEU A 85 -15.76 13.44 9.95
C LEU A 85 -14.98 12.84 8.78
N VAL A 86 -14.68 11.55 8.82
CA VAL A 86 -14.00 10.85 7.72
C VAL A 86 -14.89 10.83 6.48
N LYS A 87 -16.20 10.56 6.61
CA LYS A 87 -17.16 10.64 5.48
C LYS A 87 -17.20 12.02 4.83
N LEU A 88 -17.27 13.09 5.63
CA LEU A 88 -17.25 14.47 5.12
C LEU A 88 -15.93 14.79 4.42
N SER A 89 -14.80 14.38 5.00
CA SER A 89 -13.47 14.58 4.40
C SER A 89 -13.37 13.94 3.03
N VAL A 90 -13.79 12.68 2.95
CA VAL A 90 -13.81 11.91 1.72
C VAL A 90 -14.72 12.56 0.67
N ARG A 91 -15.92 12.99 1.07
CA ARG A 91 -16.90 13.65 0.17
C ARG A 91 -16.36 14.94 -0.43
N GLU A 92 -15.72 15.78 0.38
CA GLU A 92 -15.23 17.08 -0.07
C GLU A 92 -13.97 16.99 -0.92
N MET A 93 -13.09 16.02 -0.67
CA MET A 93 -11.88 15.85 -1.49
C MET A 93 -12.18 15.33 -2.90
N LYS A 94 -13.35 14.72 -3.15
CA LYS A 94 -13.78 14.24 -4.48
C LYS A 94 -12.68 13.46 -5.21
N GLU A 95 -12.19 13.97 -6.34
CA GLU A 95 -11.15 13.32 -7.17
C GLU A 95 -9.78 13.25 -6.49
N LYS A 96 -9.50 14.14 -5.53
CA LYS A 96 -8.25 14.19 -4.78
C LYS A 96 -8.16 13.11 -3.69
N ALA A 97 -9.29 12.58 -3.25
CA ALA A 97 -9.31 11.35 -2.45
C ALA A 97 -9.08 10.17 -3.41
N ASP A 98 -7.88 9.62 -3.46
CA ASP A 98 -7.60 8.38 -4.20
C ASP A 98 -8.27 7.16 -3.53
N PHE A 99 -8.15 5.98 -4.14
CA PHE A 99 -8.63 4.70 -3.60
C PHE A 99 -8.02 4.36 -2.23
N PHE A 100 -6.86 4.94 -1.93
CA PHE A 100 -6.09 4.67 -0.75
C PHE A 100 -6.36 5.65 0.38
N PHE A 101 -7.14 6.72 0.20
CA PHE A 101 -7.32 7.71 1.28
C PHE A 101 -7.84 7.08 2.58
N ILE A 102 -8.87 6.23 2.49
CA ILE A 102 -9.45 5.56 3.66
C ILE A 102 -8.50 4.47 4.18
N ARG A 103 -7.85 3.72 3.29
CA ARG A 103 -6.84 2.72 3.66
C ARG A 103 -5.60 3.33 4.32
N GLU A 104 -5.13 4.47 3.84
CA GLU A 104 -4.02 5.24 4.39
C GLU A 104 -4.39 5.87 5.74
N PHE A 105 -5.64 6.26 5.90
CA PHE A 105 -6.18 6.72 7.16
C PHE A 105 -6.23 5.54 8.15
N GLN A 106 -6.73 4.38 7.74
CA GLN A 106 -6.77 3.14 8.51
C GLN A 106 -5.39 2.64 8.90
N ASP A 107 -4.44 2.56 7.95
CA ASP A 107 -3.06 2.17 8.23
C ASP A 107 -2.39 3.10 9.25
N ALA A 108 -2.67 4.41 9.17
CA ALA A 108 -2.14 5.41 10.11
C ALA A 108 -2.91 5.49 11.42
N PHE A 109 -4.12 4.92 11.46
CA PHE A 109 -4.98 4.81 12.62
C PHE A 109 -4.60 3.59 13.45
N ASP A 110 -4.33 2.46 12.80
CA ASP A 110 -3.82 1.24 13.41
C ASP A 110 -2.46 1.48 14.08
N ASP A 111 -1.61 2.36 13.53
CA ASP A 111 -0.33 2.72 14.14
C ASP A 111 -0.43 3.58 15.44
N LEU A 112 -1.62 4.01 15.86
CA LEU A 112 -1.81 4.81 17.09
C LEU A 112 -1.85 3.91 18.34
N GLU A 113 -0.74 3.80 19.08
CA GLU A 113 -0.64 3.01 20.32
C GLU A 113 -1.74 3.32 21.36
N SER A 114 -2.24 4.56 21.42
CA SER A 114 -3.33 4.97 22.32
C SER A 114 -4.72 4.48 21.92
N VAL A 115 -4.85 3.85 20.75
CA VAL A 115 -6.12 3.46 20.10
C VAL A 115 -6.17 1.93 19.87
N HIS A 116 -5.02 1.25 19.94
CA HIS A 116 -4.81 -0.08 19.38
C HIS A 116 -5.50 -1.26 20.11
N THR A 117 -6.05 -1.07 21.31
CA THR A 117 -6.68 -2.17 22.09
C THR A 117 -8.21 -2.15 22.13
N THR A 118 -8.89 -1.16 21.53
CA THR A 118 -10.34 -1.00 21.74
C THR A 118 -11.15 -0.52 20.54
N VAL A 119 -10.53 -0.21 19.39
CA VAL A 119 -11.16 0.69 18.40
C VAL A 119 -11.31 0.11 16.99
N THR A 120 -10.65 -1.00 16.68
CA THR A 120 -10.74 -1.63 15.34
C THR A 120 -12.12 -2.23 15.04
N ASP A 121 -12.96 -2.49 16.05
CA ASP A 121 -14.28 -3.11 15.85
C ASP A 121 -15.45 -2.09 15.77
N ASP A 122 -15.27 -0.84 16.21
CA ASP A 122 -16.37 0.15 16.35
C ASP A 122 -16.34 1.29 15.30
N ILE A 123 -15.25 1.45 14.54
CA ILE A 123 -15.23 2.27 13.33
C ILE A 123 -15.08 1.32 12.15
N PRO A 124 -16.15 1.06 11.37
CA PRO A 124 -16.09 0.10 10.28
C PRO A 124 -15.38 0.74 9.08
N LEU A 125 -14.08 1.04 9.19
CA LEU A 125 -13.27 1.72 8.17
C LEU A 125 -13.25 0.92 6.86
N ASP A 126 -13.32 -0.41 6.94
CA ASP A 126 -13.50 -1.30 5.79
C ASP A 126 -14.87 -1.09 5.11
N GLU A 127 -15.95 -0.95 5.88
CA GLU A 127 -17.28 -0.62 5.34
C GLU A 127 -17.34 0.81 4.83
N MET A 128 -16.63 1.75 5.44
CA MET A 128 -16.50 3.13 4.95
C MET A 128 -15.72 3.18 3.65
N GLN A 129 -14.65 2.39 3.53
CA GLN A 129 -13.94 2.20 2.28
C GLN A 129 -14.89 1.59 1.25
N HIS A 130 -15.65 0.57 1.63
CA HIS A 130 -16.66 -0.05 0.78
C HIS A 130 -17.75 0.94 0.34
N GLU A 131 -18.32 1.74 1.24
CA GLU A 131 -19.37 2.74 0.97
C GLU A 131 -18.82 3.93 0.15
N TYR A 132 -17.58 4.35 0.40
CA TYR A 132 -16.90 5.33 -0.44
C TYR A 132 -16.71 4.81 -1.87
N LEU A 133 -16.28 3.56 -2.00
CA LEU A 133 -16.15 2.89 -3.29
C LEU A 133 -17.52 2.80 -3.98
N ILE A 134 -18.57 2.37 -3.26
CA ILE A 134 -19.96 2.30 -3.76
C ILE A 134 -20.45 3.68 -4.26
N ASN A 135 -20.27 4.73 -3.45
CA ASN A 135 -20.74 6.09 -3.77
C ASN A 135 -19.98 6.72 -4.94
N ARG A 136 -18.69 6.38 -5.14
CA ARG A 136 -17.92 6.79 -6.33
C ARG A 136 -18.22 5.92 -7.56
N THR A 137 -18.73 4.70 -7.36
CA THR A 137 -19.06 3.78 -8.46
C THR A 137 -20.38 4.05 -9.16
N HIS A 138 -21.32 4.78 -8.57
CA HIS A 138 -22.55 5.18 -9.28
C HIS A 138 -22.30 6.17 -10.43
N THR A 139 -21.14 6.83 -10.48
CA THR A 139 -20.74 7.77 -11.54
C THR A 139 -19.90 7.15 -12.67
N LEU A 140 -19.54 5.86 -12.58
CA LEU A 140 -18.68 5.17 -13.56
C LEU A 140 -19.30 3.85 -14.02
N SER A 141 -20.48 3.90 -14.64
CA SER A 141 -20.98 2.81 -15.49
C SER A 141 -20.21 2.80 -16.82
N PHE A 142 -18.90 2.55 -16.76
CA PHE A 142 -18.05 2.42 -17.95
C PHE A 142 -17.92 0.96 -18.36
N GLU A 143 -17.78 0.75 -19.67
CA GLU A 143 -17.66 -0.51 -20.40
C GLU A 143 -16.49 -1.39 -19.89
N LYS A 144 -16.63 -2.03 -18.72
CA LYS A 144 -15.62 -2.93 -18.13
C LYS A 144 -15.12 -3.97 -19.14
N ASN A 145 -16.01 -4.50 -19.98
CA ASN A 145 -15.67 -5.46 -21.03
C ASN A 145 -14.63 -4.86 -21.99
N GLN A 146 -14.90 -3.67 -22.52
CA GLN A 146 -14.02 -3.06 -23.49
C GLN A 146 -12.67 -2.70 -22.89
N LEU A 147 -12.65 -2.24 -21.63
CA LEU A 147 -11.38 -1.94 -20.95
C LEU A 147 -10.54 -3.20 -20.74
N LEU A 148 -11.14 -4.31 -20.30
CA LEU A 148 -10.44 -5.58 -20.12
C LEU A 148 -9.92 -6.13 -21.46
N ILE A 149 -10.74 -6.11 -22.52
CA ILE A 149 -10.33 -6.50 -23.88
C ILE A 149 -9.13 -5.67 -24.35
N ASN A 150 -9.22 -4.34 -24.23
CA ASN A 150 -8.15 -3.43 -24.64
C ASN A 150 -6.87 -3.68 -23.84
N LEU A 151 -6.99 -3.96 -22.53
CA LEU A 151 -5.86 -4.28 -21.69
C LEU A 151 -5.19 -5.58 -22.11
N ILE A 152 -5.97 -6.64 -22.34
CA ILE A 152 -5.43 -7.94 -22.78
C ILE A 152 -4.74 -7.80 -24.14
N HIS A 153 -5.33 -7.08 -25.09
CA HIS A 153 -4.68 -6.79 -26.37
C HIS A 153 -3.38 -5.99 -26.21
N ALA A 154 -3.35 -5.01 -25.31
CA ALA A 154 -2.13 -4.25 -25.02
C ALA A 154 -1.04 -5.17 -24.45
N LEU A 155 -1.39 -6.05 -23.51
CA LEU A 155 -0.47 -7.02 -22.90
C LEU A 155 0.02 -8.06 -23.91
N LEU A 156 -0.86 -8.62 -24.75
CA LEU A 156 -0.48 -9.50 -25.86
C LEU A 156 0.49 -8.79 -26.83
N SER A 157 0.20 -7.53 -27.18
CA SER A 157 1.08 -6.78 -28.07
C SER A 157 2.45 -6.48 -27.45
N ILE A 158 2.56 -6.41 -26.13
CA ILE A 158 3.84 -6.26 -25.43
C ILE A 158 4.56 -7.60 -25.39
N ALA A 159 3.87 -8.67 -25.02
CA ALA A 159 4.40 -10.03 -24.98
C ALA A 159 4.97 -10.47 -26.35
N ASN A 160 4.28 -10.14 -27.44
CA ASN A 160 4.70 -10.41 -28.82
C ASN A 160 6.03 -9.75 -29.22
N LYS A 161 6.56 -8.81 -28.42
CA LYS A 161 7.91 -8.27 -28.64
C LYS A 161 9.02 -9.21 -28.15
N TYR A 162 8.71 -10.10 -27.20
CA TYR A 162 9.67 -10.94 -26.51
C TYR A 162 9.44 -12.43 -26.79
N LEU A 163 8.21 -12.80 -27.14
CA LEU A 163 7.76 -14.17 -27.35
C LEU A 163 7.10 -14.30 -28.72
N SER A 164 7.00 -15.52 -29.24
CA SER A 164 6.14 -15.78 -30.40
C SER A 164 4.67 -15.49 -30.07
N GLU A 165 3.84 -15.32 -31.09
CA GLU A 165 2.41 -15.03 -30.91
C GLU A 165 1.70 -16.12 -30.11
N LYS A 166 2.06 -17.39 -30.36
CA LYS A 166 1.53 -18.54 -29.63
C LYS A 166 1.95 -18.52 -28.16
N GLU A 167 3.22 -18.27 -27.89
CA GLU A 167 3.75 -18.20 -26.51
C GLU A 167 3.16 -17.02 -25.73
N SER A 168 2.93 -15.88 -26.40
CA SER A 168 2.30 -14.71 -25.79
C SER A 168 0.86 -15.00 -25.36
N VAL A 169 0.09 -15.71 -26.19
CA VAL A 169 -1.27 -16.13 -25.83
C VAL A 169 -1.23 -17.11 -24.67
N GLN A 170 -0.36 -18.13 -24.73
CA GLN A 170 -0.19 -19.09 -23.64
C GLN A 170 0.18 -18.42 -22.32
N LEU A 171 1.05 -17.41 -22.36
CA LEU A 171 1.42 -16.63 -21.19
C LEU A 171 0.21 -15.91 -20.58
N VAL A 172 -0.56 -15.19 -21.41
CA VAL A 172 -1.73 -14.44 -20.93
C VAL A 172 -2.81 -15.39 -20.41
N GLU A 173 -3.10 -16.49 -21.09
CA GLU A 173 -4.03 -17.52 -20.63
C GLU A 173 -3.59 -18.13 -19.29
N ALA A 174 -2.31 -18.49 -19.14
CA ALA A 174 -1.78 -19.00 -17.89
C ALA A 174 -1.90 -17.98 -16.74
N SER A 175 -1.64 -16.70 -16.99
CA SER A 175 -1.82 -15.64 -15.99
C SER A 175 -3.28 -15.42 -15.62
N LEU A 176 -4.23 -15.52 -16.56
CA LEU A 176 -5.66 -15.49 -16.26
C LEU A 176 -6.07 -16.69 -15.39
N LEU A 177 -5.59 -17.90 -15.72
CA LEU A 177 -5.85 -19.12 -14.97
C LEU A 177 -5.31 -19.07 -13.54
N GLU A 178 -4.09 -18.57 -13.34
CA GLU A 178 -3.49 -18.40 -12.01
C GLU A 178 -4.27 -17.43 -11.12
N LEU A 179 -4.90 -16.42 -11.73
CA LEU A 179 -5.67 -15.41 -11.02
C LEU A 179 -7.12 -15.83 -10.75
N LEU A 180 -7.60 -16.94 -11.32
CA LEU A 180 -8.97 -17.44 -11.14
C LEU A 180 -9.40 -17.63 -9.67
N PRO A 181 -8.58 -18.20 -8.76
CA PRO A 181 -9.01 -18.41 -7.38
C PRO A 181 -9.38 -17.11 -6.67
N LYS A 182 -8.74 -15.99 -7.06
CA LYS A 182 -8.99 -14.66 -6.49
C LYS A 182 -10.04 -13.88 -7.30
N PHE A 183 -10.10 -14.09 -8.61
CA PHE A 183 -10.99 -13.37 -9.52
C PHE A 183 -11.73 -14.34 -10.45
N PRO A 184 -12.80 -15.00 -9.96
CA PRO A 184 -13.47 -16.08 -10.70
C PRO A 184 -14.02 -15.68 -12.07
N PHE A 185 -14.29 -14.38 -12.26
CA PHE A 185 -14.82 -13.87 -13.52
C PHE A 185 -13.83 -13.96 -14.69
N PHE A 186 -12.53 -14.18 -14.45
CA PHE A 186 -11.59 -14.44 -15.54
C PHE A 186 -11.91 -15.72 -16.31
N HIS A 187 -12.74 -16.63 -15.76
CA HIS A 187 -13.25 -17.80 -16.50
C HIS A 187 -14.14 -17.41 -17.69
N SER A 188 -14.60 -16.16 -17.73
CA SER A 188 -15.41 -15.61 -18.80
C SER A 188 -14.59 -14.94 -19.90
N VAL A 189 -13.26 -15.05 -19.87
CA VAL A 189 -12.35 -14.43 -20.85
C VAL A 189 -11.75 -15.52 -21.73
N ASP A 190 -12.02 -15.43 -23.03
CA ASP A 190 -11.51 -16.36 -24.03
C ASP A 190 -10.59 -15.63 -25.01
N ILE A 191 -9.47 -16.24 -25.38
CA ILE A 191 -8.54 -15.71 -26.39
C ILE A 191 -8.57 -16.65 -27.60
N VAL A 192 -9.35 -16.30 -28.61
CA VAL A 192 -9.64 -17.17 -29.75
C VAL A 192 -8.80 -16.77 -30.94
N LYS A 193 -8.23 -17.74 -31.66
CA LYS A 193 -7.53 -17.45 -32.91
C LYS A 193 -8.55 -17.14 -34.01
N ASN A 194 -8.51 -15.94 -34.57
CA ASN A 194 -9.41 -15.58 -35.66
C ASN A 194 -8.84 -16.12 -37.00
N VAL A 195 -9.61 -17.01 -37.62
CA VAL A 195 -9.24 -17.72 -38.86
C VAL A 195 -9.27 -16.79 -40.08
N GLU A 196 -10.08 -15.72 -40.03
CA GLU A 196 -10.30 -14.79 -41.14
C GLU A 196 -9.28 -13.64 -41.16
N SER A 197 -8.66 -13.31 -40.02
CA SER A 197 -7.81 -12.12 -39.89
C SER A 197 -6.33 -12.34 -40.26
N LYS A 198 -5.93 -13.46 -40.86
CA LYS A 198 -4.51 -13.85 -41.05
C LYS A 198 -3.76 -14.13 -39.74
N GLY A 199 -4.44 -14.61 -38.71
CA GLY A 199 -3.82 -15.18 -37.52
C GLY A 199 -3.88 -14.34 -36.24
N TYR A 200 -4.51 -13.16 -36.25
CA TYR A 200 -4.69 -12.38 -35.02
C TYR A 200 -5.64 -13.07 -34.05
N TYR A 201 -5.34 -12.99 -32.76
CA TYR A 201 -6.23 -13.46 -31.70
C TYR A 201 -7.26 -12.40 -31.34
N THR A 202 -8.51 -12.82 -31.16
CA THR A 202 -9.62 -12.03 -30.62
C THR A 202 -9.80 -12.35 -29.14
N VAL A 203 -10.04 -11.32 -28.33
CA VAL A 203 -10.38 -11.48 -26.91
C VAL A 203 -11.89 -11.35 -26.79
N GLU A 204 -12.54 -12.37 -26.27
CA GLU A 204 -13.99 -12.43 -26.08
C GLU A 204 -14.30 -12.50 -24.58
N ILE A 205 -15.35 -11.79 -24.16
CA ILE A 205 -15.84 -11.84 -22.78
C ILE A 205 -17.26 -12.38 -22.80
N THR A 206 -17.42 -13.65 -22.42
CA THR A 206 -18.69 -14.38 -22.47
C THR A 206 -19.58 -14.13 -21.24
N GLY A 207 -19.01 -13.60 -20.18
CA GLY A 207 -19.66 -13.36 -18.89
C GLY A 207 -20.06 -11.90 -18.66
N ASN A 208 -21.04 -11.70 -17.77
CA ASN A 208 -21.49 -10.37 -17.39
C ASN A 208 -20.58 -9.77 -16.30
N ILE A 209 -19.42 -9.25 -16.71
CA ILE A 209 -18.47 -8.62 -15.79
C ILE A 209 -18.92 -7.22 -15.31
N GLN A 210 -20.02 -6.68 -15.84
CA GLN A 210 -20.56 -5.38 -15.41
C GLN A 210 -21.01 -5.41 -13.94
N LYS A 211 -21.50 -6.57 -13.49
CA LYS A 211 -21.97 -6.81 -12.12
C LYS A 211 -20.84 -6.90 -11.09
N ILE A 212 -19.59 -7.01 -11.53
CA ILE A 212 -18.44 -7.13 -10.63
C ILE A 212 -18.23 -5.80 -9.94
N PRO A 213 -18.05 -5.76 -8.62
CA PRO A 213 -17.68 -4.54 -7.92
C PRO A 213 -16.43 -3.90 -8.56
N THR A 214 -16.51 -2.61 -8.85
CA THR A 214 -15.46 -1.90 -9.62
C THR A 214 -14.08 -1.97 -8.96
N TYR A 215 -14.00 -2.07 -7.64
CA TYR A 215 -12.73 -2.25 -6.93
C TYR A 215 -12.11 -3.63 -7.18
N GLN A 216 -12.92 -4.70 -7.19
CA GLN A 216 -12.45 -6.06 -7.52
C GLN A 216 -11.99 -6.11 -8.97
N PHE A 217 -12.72 -5.41 -9.85
CA PHE A 217 -12.32 -5.24 -11.24
C PHE A 217 -10.98 -4.48 -11.35
N ALA A 218 -10.80 -3.35 -10.67
CA ALA A 218 -9.55 -2.60 -10.69
C ALA A 218 -8.36 -3.41 -10.13
N ASP A 219 -8.51 -4.09 -8.99
CA ASP A 219 -7.47 -4.98 -8.44
C ASP A 219 -7.12 -6.10 -9.43
N SER A 220 -8.13 -6.72 -10.06
CA SER A 220 -7.88 -7.77 -11.05
C SER A 220 -7.07 -7.28 -12.26
N LEU A 221 -7.32 -6.04 -12.75
CA LEU A 221 -6.57 -5.46 -13.86
C LEU A 221 -5.12 -5.23 -13.44
N TYR A 222 -4.90 -4.68 -12.24
CA TYR A 222 -3.57 -4.46 -11.68
C TYR A 222 -2.78 -5.77 -11.54
N GLN A 223 -3.39 -6.79 -10.92
CA GLN A 223 -2.76 -8.10 -10.70
C GLN A 223 -2.42 -8.79 -12.03
N LEU A 224 -3.30 -8.67 -13.03
CA LEU A 224 -3.04 -9.20 -14.37
C LEU A 224 -1.84 -8.53 -15.04
N ILE A 225 -1.75 -7.19 -14.97
CA ILE A 225 -0.63 -6.41 -15.51
C ILE A 225 0.69 -6.82 -14.84
N VAL A 226 0.71 -6.91 -13.51
CA VAL A 226 1.93 -7.25 -12.75
C VAL A 226 2.35 -8.69 -13.03
N ASN A 227 1.42 -9.65 -13.02
CA ASN A 227 1.70 -11.07 -13.26
C ASN A 227 2.30 -11.29 -14.66
N ILE A 228 1.70 -10.70 -15.71
CA ILE A 228 2.25 -10.83 -17.07
C ILE A 228 3.59 -10.11 -17.19
N GLY A 229 3.68 -8.91 -16.63
CA GLY A 229 4.92 -8.14 -16.65
C GLY A 229 6.10 -8.92 -16.05
N SER A 230 5.91 -9.53 -14.88
CA SER A 230 6.99 -10.23 -14.18
C SER A 230 7.46 -11.47 -14.96
N LYS A 231 6.55 -12.17 -15.63
CA LYS A 231 6.87 -13.35 -16.46
C LYS A 231 7.55 -13.03 -17.78
N LEU A 232 7.38 -11.82 -18.32
CA LEU A 232 8.04 -11.41 -19.56
C LEU A 232 9.54 -11.09 -19.38
N ASN A 233 10.05 -11.13 -18.14
CA ASN A 233 11.45 -10.87 -17.82
C ASN A 233 11.96 -9.53 -18.42
N ILE A 234 11.11 -8.51 -18.49
CA ILE A 234 11.44 -7.19 -19.03
C ILE A 234 12.35 -6.41 -18.06
N GLU A 235 13.62 -6.28 -18.42
CA GLU A 235 14.68 -5.66 -17.58
C GLU A 235 14.38 -4.22 -17.13
N ASN A 236 13.49 -3.50 -17.84
CA ASN A 236 13.14 -2.12 -17.53
C ASN A 236 11.62 -1.95 -17.34
N ALA A 237 11.18 -1.86 -16.09
CA ALA A 237 9.79 -1.58 -15.71
C ALA A 237 9.25 -0.27 -16.32
N GLU A 238 10.10 0.73 -16.53
CA GLU A 238 9.71 1.99 -17.18
C GLU A 238 9.37 1.81 -18.66
N ASP A 239 10.12 0.96 -19.37
CA ASP A 239 9.81 0.61 -20.75
C ASP A 239 8.51 -0.19 -20.84
N PHE A 240 8.28 -1.15 -19.93
CA PHE A 240 7.00 -1.85 -19.86
C PHE A 240 5.82 -0.88 -19.64
N ARG A 241 5.92 0.01 -18.65
CA ARG A 241 4.89 1.03 -18.36
C ARG A 241 4.61 1.92 -19.56
N SER A 242 5.67 2.45 -20.18
CA SER A 242 5.57 3.34 -21.33
C SER A 242 4.93 2.63 -22.52
N ASN A 243 5.30 1.37 -22.75
CA ASN A 243 4.72 0.53 -23.78
C ASN A 243 3.24 0.23 -23.51
N LEU A 244 2.87 -0.09 -22.26
CA LEU A 244 1.50 -0.35 -21.85
C LEU A 244 0.60 0.86 -22.06
N LYS A 245 0.99 2.03 -21.56
CA LYS A 245 0.25 3.28 -21.78
C LYS A 245 0.08 3.60 -23.26
N ARG A 246 1.16 3.45 -24.04
CA ARG A 246 1.13 3.68 -25.49
C ARG A 246 0.15 2.73 -26.20
N LYS A 247 0.11 1.45 -25.81
CA LYS A 247 -0.76 0.43 -26.43
C LYS A 247 -2.21 0.57 -25.99
N LEU A 248 -2.46 0.96 -24.74
CA LEU A 248 -3.79 1.27 -24.23
C LEU A 248 -4.36 2.54 -24.84
N GLY A 249 -3.51 3.52 -25.15
CA GLY A 249 -3.92 4.86 -25.57
C GLY A 249 -4.46 5.70 -24.39
N GLN A 250 -4.63 7.01 -24.65
CA GLN A 250 -4.99 7.97 -23.60
C GLN A 250 -6.31 7.63 -22.91
N ARG A 251 -7.36 7.31 -23.70
CA ARG A 251 -8.69 7.01 -23.15
C ARG A 251 -8.67 5.86 -22.14
N ASN A 252 -8.04 4.73 -22.47
CA ASN A 252 -8.00 3.58 -21.56
C ASN A 252 -7.05 3.83 -20.38
N THR A 253 -5.97 4.58 -20.59
CA THR A 253 -5.07 5.00 -19.50
C THR A 253 -5.81 5.88 -18.50
N ASP A 254 -6.59 6.86 -18.96
CA ASP A 254 -7.43 7.70 -18.10
C ASP A 254 -8.50 6.88 -17.37
N LEU A 255 -9.08 5.85 -18.02
CA LEU A 255 -10.02 4.95 -17.37
C LEU A 255 -9.34 4.13 -16.27
N LEU A 256 -8.11 3.63 -16.49
CA LEU A 256 -7.34 2.97 -15.44
C LEU A 256 -7.06 3.92 -14.27
N HIS A 257 -6.71 5.18 -14.53
CA HIS A 257 -6.54 6.20 -13.47
C HIS A 257 -7.85 6.49 -12.73
N LYS A 258 -8.98 6.61 -13.43
CA LYS A 258 -10.30 6.79 -12.81
C LYS A 258 -10.71 5.60 -11.94
N LEU A 259 -10.30 4.40 -12.35
CA LEU A 259 -10.43 3.16 -11.58
C LEU A 259 -9.37 3.00 -10.49
N SER A 260 -8.44 3.95 -10.38
CA SER A 260 -7.31 3.93 -9.44
C SER A 260 -6.36 2.74 -9.58
N VAL A 261 -6.22 2.21 -10.80
CA VAL A 261 -5.16 1.24 -11.13
C VAL A 261 -3.82 1.99 -11.21
N PRO A 262 -2.80 1.65 -10.40
CA PRO A 262 -1.58 2.45 -10.27
C PRO A 262 -0.60 2.19 -11.43
N ILE A 263 -1.00 2.50 -12.67
CA ILE A 263 -0.22 2.26 -13.89
C ILE A 263 1.11 3.04 -13.92
N ASP A 264 1.18 4.18 -13.25
CA ASP A 264 2.40 5.01 -13.17
C ASP A 264 3.48 4.39 -12.28
N ASN A 265 3.06 3.65 -11.27
CA ASN A 265 3.91 3.06 -10.24
C ASN A 265 3.95 1.54 -10.35
N LEU A 266 3.78 0.99 -11.56
CA LEU A 266 3.93 -0.46 -11.76
C LEU A 266 5.39 -0.85 -11.53
N TYR A 267 5.61 -1.68 -10.51
CA TYR A 267 6.86 -2.38 -10.31
C TYR A 267 6.71 -3.73 -11.01
N VAL A 268 7.43 -3.87 -12.10
CA VAL A 268 7.54 -5.11 -12.84
C VAL A 268 8.99 -5.54 -12.68
N SER A 269 9.36 -6.00 -11.48
CA SER A 269 10.69 -6.61 -11.33
C SER A 269 10.67 -8.03 -11.87
N THR A 270 11.72 -8.34 -12.59
CA THR A 270 12.02 -9.65 -13.18
C THR A 270 13.00 -10.45 -12.30
N SER A 271 13.49 -9.81 -11.25
CA SER A 271 14.50 -10.35 -10.37
C SER A 271 13.89 -11.42 -9.46
N SER A 272 14.18 -12.68 -9.78
CA SER A 272 13.94 -13.84 -8.93
C SER A 272 14.98 -13.90 -7.80
N VAL A 273 15.19 -12.79 -7.09
CA VAL A 273 16.07 -12.81 -5.91
C VAL A 273 15.40 -13.74 -4.91
N LEU A 274 16.09 -14.83 -4.57
CA LEU A 274 15.58 -15.78 -3.60
C LEU A 274 15.31 -15.04 -2.29
N LYS A 275 14.28 -15.44 -1.55
CA LYS A 275 13.94 -14.82 -0.26
C LYS A 275 15.14 -14.87 0.69
N LYS A 276 15.92 -15.95 0.63
CA LYS A 276 17.18 -16.07 1.37
C LYS A 276 18.17 -14.98 1.03
N ASP A 277 18.37 -14.72 -0.24
CA ASP A 277 19.31 -13.71 -0.70
C ASP A 277 18.77 -12.32 -0.35
N LEU A 278 17.47 -12.06 -0.52
CA LEU A 278 16.82 -10.81 -0.09
C LEU A 278 17.02 -10.52 1.39
N MET A 279 16.78 -11.52 2.25
CA MET A 279 16.93 -11.35 3.69
C MET A 279 18.39 -11.14 4.09
N THR A 280 19.32 -11.83 3.42
CA THR A 280 20.76 -11.66 3.62
C THR A 280 21.19 -10.25 3.23
N GLY A 281 20.89 -9.82 2.00
CA GLY A 281 21.23 -8.48 1.51
C GLY A 281 20.58 -7.36 2.35
N LEU A 282 19.36 -7.59 2.87
CA LEU A 282 18.73 -6.66 3.81
C LEU A 282 19.49 -6.54 5.12
N ILE A 283 19.86 -7.66 5.74
CA ILE A 283 20.60 -7.65 7.00
C ILE A 283 21.98 -7.00 6.77
N ASP A 284 22.67 -7.35 5.69
CA ASP A 284 23.97 -6.77 5.30
C ASP A 284 23.85 -5.25 5.14
N ALA A 285 22.87 -4.77 4.39
CA ALA A 285 22.64 -3.33 4.20
C ALA A 285 22.36 -2.62 5.53
N LEU A 286 21.58 -3.23 6.43
CA LEU A 286 21.27 -2.66 7.74
C LEU A 286 22.49 -2.66 8.68
N VAL A 287 23.31 -3.71 8.69
CA VAL A 287 24.58 -3.74 9.43
C VAL A 287 25.49 -2.62 8.94
N ASP A 288 25.65 -2.49 7.62
CA ASP A 288 26.47 -1.43 7.02
C ASP A 288 26.02 -0.04 7.45
N ILE A 289 24.72 0.24 7.41
CA ILE A 289 24.17 1.55 7.76
C ILE A 289 24.40 1.87 9.24
N VAL A 290 24.19 0.89 10.13
CA VAL A 290 24.45 1.07 11.56
C VAL A 290 25.95 1.20 11.81
N GLY A 291 26.77 0.40 11.12
CA GLY A 291 28.23 0.35 11.24
C GLY A 291 28.89 1.66 10.82
N ASN A 292 28.46 2.24 9.70
CA ASN A 292 28.90 3.55 9.22
C ASN A 292 28.66 4.68 10.22
N ARG A 293 27.66 4.53 11.10
CA ARG A 293 27.31 5.51 12.12
C ARG A 293 27.95 5.21 13.48
N THR A 294 28.53 4.02 13.65
CA THR A 294 29.03 3.51 14.93
C THR A 294 30.32 2.70 14.75
N SER A 295 30.30 1.39 14.99
CA SER A 295 31.36 0.44 14.69
C SER A 295 30.73 -0.87 14.22
N GLN A 296 31.48 -1.68 13.46
CA GLN A 296 30.98 -2.96 12.95
C GLN A 296 30.53 -3.89 14.08
N LEU A 297 31.32 -3.96 15.16
CA LEU A 297 31.00 -4.76 16.34
C LEU A 297 29.68 -4.33 17.00
N PHE A 298 29.42 -3.02 17.05
CA PHE A 298 28.19 -2.47 17.59
C PHE A 298 27.01 -2.75 16.64
N ALA A 299 27.20 -2.57 15.34
CA ALA A 299 26.18 -2.84 14.33
C ALA A 299 25.69 -4.30 14.36
N VAL A 300 26.62 -5.26 14.48
CA VAL A 300 26.29 -6.67 14.65
C VAL A 300 25.48 -6.91 15.92
N ALA A 301 25.88 -6.32 17.05
CA ALA A 301 25.15 -6.45 18.31
C ALA A 301 23.73 -5.85 18.23
N VAL A 302 23.59 -4.70 17.54
CA VAL A 302 22.29 -4.07 17.27
C VAL A 302 21.43 -4.98 16.40
N MET A 303 21.97 -5.53 15.32
CA MET A 303 21.20 -6.40 14.43
C MET A 303 20.75 -7.68 15.12
N ILE A 304 21.61 -8.33 15.92
CA ILE A 304 21.20 -9.49 16.74
C ILE A 304 20.04 -9.09 17.67
N LYS A 305 20.16 -7.94 18.34
CA LYS A 305 19.11 -7.43 19.23
C LYS A 305 17.80 -7.16 18.47
N MET A 306 17.85 -6.51 17.31
CA MET A 306 16.67 -6.15 16.52
C MET A 306 15.99 -7.38 15.93
N THR A 307 16.76 -8.35 15.42
CA THR A 307 16.24 -9.65 14.97
C THR A 307 15.49 -10.36 16.10
N ASN A 308 16.03 -10.35 17.33
CA ASN A 308 15.34 -10.91 18.50
C ASN A 308 14.06 -10.15 18.87
N VAL A 309 14.05 -8.82 18.78
CA VAL A 309 12.84 -8.00 19.02
C VAL A 309 11.76 -8.32 17.99
N VAL A 310 12.13 -8.48 16.72
CA VAL A 310 11.17 -8.80 15.65
C VAL A 310 10.65 -10.23 15.78
N LYS A 311 11.48 -11.16 16.26
CA LYS A 311 11.12 -12.56 16.53
C LYS A 311 9.92 -12.70 17.48
N GLU A 312 9.76 -11.77 18.43
CA GLU A 312 8.61 -11.77 19.36
C GLU A 312 7.25 -11.59 18.65
N ASN A 313 7.24 -10.93 17.49
CA ASN A 313 6.00 -10.55 16.79
C ASN A 313 5.95 -11.08 15.35
N ASN A 314 6.96 -11.83 14.90
CA ASN A 314 7.02 -12.35 13.55
C ASN A 314 7.68 -13.75 13.52
N PRO A 315 6.89 -14.82 13.35
CA PRO A 315 7.39 -16.20 13.45
C PRO A 315 8.41 -16.57 12.37
N LEU A 316 8.52 -15.79 11.30
CA LEU A 316 9.57 -15.97 10.30
C LEU A 316 10.98 -15.85 10.91
N PHE A 317 11.16 -14.95 11.87
CA PHE A 317 12.45 -14.75 12.54
C PHE A 317 12.79 -15.85 13.54
N GLU A 318 11.88 -16.80 13.82
CA GLU A 318 12.28 -18.04 14.49
C GLU A 318 13.20 -18.89 13.61
N THR A 319 13.09 -18.74 12.29
CA THR A 319 13.87 -19.50 11.31
C THR A 319 15.18 -18.83 10.95
N ILE A 320 15.42 -17.60 11.42
CA ILE A 320 16.61 -16.80 11.11
C ILE A 320 17.48 -16.71 12.36
N ASN A 321 18.71 -17.21 12.27
CA ASN A 321 19.69 -17.11 13.33
C ASN A 321 20.84 -16.22 12.90
N LEU A 322 21.05 -15.15 13.66
CA LEU A 322 22.17 -14.22 13.52
C LEU A 322 23.11 -14.42 14.70
N THR A 323 24.33 -14.89 14.44
CA THR A 323 25.35 -15.17 15.46
C THR A 323 26.58 -14.32 15.25
N LYS A 324 27.16 -13.82 16.34
CA LYS A 324 28.39 -13.02 16.29
C LYS A 324 29.61 -13.94 16.09
N GLU A 325 30.45 -13.62 15.11
CA GLU A 325 31.70 -14.32 14.82
C GLU A 325 32.84 -13.31 14.75
N GLY A 326 33.56 -13.15 15.86
CA GLY A 326 34.61 -12.12 15.98
C GLY A 326 34.04 -10.71 15.80
N ASP A 327 34.55 -10.00 14.79
CA ASP A 327 34.12 -8.66 14.38
C ASP A 327 33.02 -8.68 13.29
N SER A 328 32.54 -9.87 12.93
CA SER A 328 31.50 -10.09 11.92
C SER A 328 30.32 -10.88 12.52
N TYR A 329 29.43 -11.34 11.65
CA TYR A 329 28.32 -12.22 11.97
C TYR A 329 28.18 -13.34 10.94
N SER A 330 27.54 -14.41 11.35
CA SER A 330 27.01 -15.44 10.48
C SER A 330 25.48 -15.41 10.52
N LEU A 331 24.89 -15.59 9.34
CA LEU A 331 23.45 -15.67 9.12
C LEU A 331 23.12 -17.08 8.65
N SER A 332 22.23 -17.76 9.38
CA SER A 332 21.75 -19.10 9.03
C SER A 332 20.22 -19.17 9.07
N PHE A 333 19.68 -20.09 8.27
CA PHE A 333 18.25 -20.29 8.12
C PHE A 333 17.89 -21.73 8.51
N GLU A 334 17.14 -21.92 9.59
CA GLU A 334 16.77 -23.25 10.10
C GLU A 334 15.70 -23.95 9.23
N LYS A 335 14.88 -23.15 8.53
CA LYS A 335 13.83 -23.65 7.63
C LYS A 335 14.00 -23.03 6.25
N ASN A 336 13.44 -23.69 5.25
CA ASN A 336 13.42 -23.17 3.89
C ASN A 336 12.46 -21.98 3.79
N ILE A 337 13.03 -20.76 3.84
CA ILE A 337 12.26 -19.51 3.80
C ILE A 337 11.66 -19.22 2.42
N GLU A 338 12.07 -19.93 1.36
CA GLU A 338 11.46 -19.78 0.04
C GLU A 338 9.98 -20.17 0.03
N ARG A 339 9.57 -21.04 0.97
CA ARG A 339 8.18 -21.52 1.13
C ARG A 339 7.29 -20.57 1.92
N VAL A 340 7.83 -19.51 2.51
CA VAL A 340 7.04 -18.51 3.25
C VAL A 340 6.16 -17.75 2.26
N VAL A 341 4.91 -17.45 2.62
CA VAL A 341 4.03 -16.64 1.77
C VAL A 341 4.56 -15.20 1.67
N ASP A 342 4.52 -14.59 0.48
CA ASP A 342 5.08 -13.25 0.23
C ASP A 342 4.58 -12.18 1.19
N GLU A 343 3.32 -12.25 1.62
CA GLU A 343 2.76 -11.34 2.61
C GLU A 343 3.46 -11.43 3.98
N GLU A 344 3.73 -12.65 4.46
CA GLU A 344 4.41 -12.86 5.74
C GLU A 344 5.86 -12.42 5.66
N PHE A 345 6.52 -12.75 4.55
CA PHE A 345 7.89 -12.33 4.26
C PHE A 345 8.01 -10.80 4.18
N ARG A 346 7.06 -10.15 3.51
CA ARG A 346 6.93 -8.69 3.46
C ARG A 346 6.78 -8.08 4.84
N LYS A 347 5.88 -8.62 5.67
CA LYS A 347 5.66 -8.15 7.05
C LYS A 347 6.94 -8.26 7.88
N ALA A 348 7.69 -9.34 7.70
CA ALA A 348 8.97 -9.56 8.37
C ALA A 348 10.04 -8.53 7.98
N ILE A 349 10.22 -8.29 6.67
CA ILE A 349 11.12 -7.24 6.16
C ILE A 349 10.73 -5.87 6.74
N LYS A 350 9.44 -5.52 6.66
CA LYS A 350 8.93 -4.25 7.20
C LYS A 350 9.29 -4.09 8.68
N ALA A 351 9.00 -5.10 9.50
CA ALA A 351 9.22 -5.06 10.94
C ALA A 351 10.70 -4.89 11.28
N LEU A 352 11.61 -5.54 10.55
CA LEU A 352 13.05 -5.40 10.76
C LEU A 352 13.56 -4.00 10.42
N ILE A 353 13.16 -3.45 9.26
CA ILE A 353 13.52 -2.09 8.87
C ILE A 353 13.00 -1.09 9.92
N GLU A 354 11.78 -1.30 10.41
CA GLU A 354 11.16 -0.48 11.46
C GLU A 354 11.89 -0.55 12.79
N ALA A 355 12.26 -1.75 13.24
CA ALA A 355 13.02 -1.94 14.47
C ALA A 355 14.37 -1.23 14.42
N VAL A 356 15.12 -1.42 13.33
CA VAL A 356 16.43 -0.79 13.14
C VAL A 356 16.30 0.73 13.03
N GLY A 357 15.37 1.23 12.22
CA GLY A 357 15.19 2.66 12.08
C GLY A 357 14.68 3.35 13.36
N LYS A 358 13.87 2.67 14.19
CA LYS A 358 13.51 3.15 15.54
C LYS A 358 14.76 3.24 16.43
N HIS A 359 15.64 2.25 16.37
CA HIS A 359 16.90 2.23 17.12
C HIS A 359 17.84 3.39 16.73
N LEU A 360 17.88 3.77 15.44
CA LEU A 360 18.74 4.83 14.92
C LEU A 360 18.34 6.26 15.34
N GLY A 361 17.17 6.47 15.97
CA GLY A 361 16.76 7.79 16.49
C GLY A 361 16.63 8.86 15.40
N ASN A 362 16.80 10.16 15.74
CA ASN A 362 16.42 11.37 14.96
C ASN A 362 17.08 11.60 13.57
N LYS A 363 17.77 10.62 12.97
CA LYS A 363 18.31 10.68 11.59
C LYS A 363 17.57 9.73 10.64
N LYS A 364 16.25 9.80 10.72
CA LYS A 364 15.32 8.83 10.14
C LYS A 364 15.03 9.09 8.66
N GLY A 365 14.95 10.35 8.23
CA GLY A 365 14.64 10.70 6.84
C GLY A 365 15.60 10.17 5.78
N SER A 366 16.90 10.16 6.08
CA SER A 366 17.92 9.63 5.14
C SER A 366 18.08 8.11 5.22
N PHE A 367 17.60 7.47 6.28
CA PHE A 367 17.83 6.04 6.53
C PHE A 367 17.26 5.16 5.40
N ILE A 368 16.04 5.44 4.96
CA ILE A 368 15.40 4.64 3.91
C ILE A 368 16.03 4.87 2.55
N ASN A 369 16.53 6.08 2.26
CA ASN A 369 17.27 6.32 1.02
C ASN A 369 18.64 5.64 1.05
N GLU A 370 19.36 5.72 2.17
CA GLU A 370 20.62 4.99 2.39
C GLU A 370 20.41 3.47 2.27
N LEU A 371 19.29 2.96 2.80
CA LEU A 371 18.90 1.55 2.65
C LEU A 371 18.62 1.17 1.20
N LYS A 372 17.86 1.99 0.46
CA LYS A 372 17.60 1.76 -0.98
C LYS A 372 18.90 1.76 -1.79
N GLU A 373 19.82 2.67 -1.48
CA GLU A 373 21.14 2.74 -2.13
C GLU A 373 22.00 1.51 -1.83
N LYS A 374 22.03 1.06 -0.57
CA LYS A 374 22.82 -0.11 -0.13
C LYS A 374 22.27 -1.44 -0.64
N LEU A 375 20.95 -1.59 -0.68
CA LEU A 375 20.29 -2.78 -1.24
C LEU A 375 20.47 -2.90 -2.76
N GLY A 376 20.52 -1.75 -3.44
CA GLY A 376 20.54 -1.71 -4.89
C GLY A 376 19.17 -1.95 -5.52
N LYS A 377 19.04 -1.54 -6.80
CA LYS A 377 17.76 -1.50 -7.53
C LYS A 377 17.05 -2.86 -7.59
N GLU A 378 17.81 -3.94 -7.74
CA GLU A 378 17.28 -5.30 -7.88
C GLU A 378 16.56 -5.77 -6.60
N TYR A 379 17.20 -5.62 -5.44
CA TYR A 379 16.63 -6.01 -4.15
C TYR A 379 15.46 -5.12 -3.76
N VAL A 380 15.57 -3.81 -3.97
CA VAL A 380 14.48 -2.85 -3.73
C VAL A 380 13.24 -3.24 -4.53
N SER A 381 13.40 -3.53 -5.82
CA SER A 381 12.27 -3.86 -6.70
C SER A 381 11.64 -5.21 -6.35
N SER A 382 12.45 -6.21 -5.96
CA SER A 382 11.94 -7.50 -5.47
C SER A 382 11.09 -7.34 -4.20
N ILE A 383 11.53 -6.49 -3.26
CA ILE A 383 10.80 -6.22 -2.02
C ILE A 383 9.50 -5.43 -2.31
N GLU A 384 9.54 -4.48 -3.25
CA GLU A 384 8.36 -3.72 -3.69
C GLU A 384 7.34 -4.59 -4.43
N ASN A 385 7.79 -5.57 -5.23
CA ASN A 385 6.93 -6.57 -5.86
C ASN A 385 6.16 -7.43 -4.84
N MET A 386 6.74 -7.70 -3.66
CA MET A 386 6.04 -8.38 -2.56
C MET A 386 5.01 -7.47 -1.87
N GLY A 387 4.94 -6.20 -2.27
CA GLY A 387 4.00 -5.19 -1.81
C GLY A 387 4.52 -4.29 -0.69
N LEU A 388 5.82 -4.29 -0.40
CA LEU A 388 6.42 -3.35 0.57
C LEU A 388 6.81 -2.05 -0.12
N ASN A 389 6.20 -0.93 0.24
CA ASN A 389 6.52 0.36 -0.37
C ASN A 389 7.58 1.10 0.47
N PHE A 390 8.79 1.25 -0.06
CA PHE A 390 9.86 1.97 0.66
C PHE A 390 9.57 3.47 0.83
N HIS A 391 8.85 4.10 -0.09
CA HIS A 391 8.43 5.49 0.07
C HIS A 391 7.49 5.66 1.28
N ILE A 392 6.64 4.66 1.57
CA ILE A 392 5.82 4.65 2.80
C ILE A 392 6.69 4.54 4.05
N LEU A 393 7.70 3.66 4.05
CA LEU A 393 8.63 3.56 5.17
C LEU A 393 9.38 4.87 5.41
N GLU A 394 9.87 5.50 4.35
CA GLU A 394 10.58 6.79 4.39
C GLU A 394 9.74 7.88 5.08
N MET A 395 8.43 7.91 4.81
CA MET A 395 7.48 8.83 5.45
C MET A 395 7.16 8.50 6.92
N ARG A 396 7.37 7.27 7.39
CA ARG A 396 7.22 6.91 8.82
C ARG A 396 8.43 7.35 9.65
N PHE A 397 9.55 7.55 8.96
CA PHE A 397 10.82 7.87 9.54
C PHE A 397 11.03 9.38 9.61
N ASN A 398 10.70 10.14 8.57
CA ASN A 398 10.54 11.60 8.68
C ASN A 398 9.49 12.00 9.73
#